data_AF-A0A5S3RWV9-F1
#
_entry.id   AF-A0A5S3RWV9-F1
#
_cell.length_a   1.000
_cell.length_b   1.000
_cell.length_c   1.000
_cell.angle_alpha   90.00
_cell.angle_beta   90.00
_cell.angle_gamma   90.00
#
_symmetry.space_group_name_H-M   'P 1'
#
loop_
_entity.id
_entity.type
_entity.pdbx_description
1 polymer ?
#
loop_
_entity_poly.entity_id
_entity_poly.type
_entity_poly.pdbx_seq_one_letter_code
_entity_poly.pdbx_strand_id
1 'polypeptide(L)'
;MYLTEHFGLSLSALVVWGLMMAFFFNLFLWIADLKRNNVLLLSSFIVFLSYFISDHLFTWFANSNVYLNWAIYDIITITLITISAHFVKNNCKPPAFFYVIFVLSVNTILSSLMYYDLRIAGNTTPWVLWDIYSFGVYFLDFTMIVALIVDRDILGLIRLKNGIKALFKGQQIRHSL
;
A
#
# COMPACT_ATOMS: atom_id res chain seq x y z
N MET A 1 5.45 -24.14 -14.61
CA MET A 1 5.97 -23.92 -13.25
C MET A 1 7.23 -23.04 -13.24
N TYR A 2 8.18 -23.20 -14.17
CA TYR A 2 9.36 -22.31 -14.26
C TYR A 2 9.02 -20.84 -14.62
N LEU A 3 8.22 -20.63 -15.67
CA LEU A 3 7.84 -19.26 -16.09
C LEU A 3 7.04 -18.51 -15.03
N THR A 4 6.13 -19.19 -14.32
CA THR A 4 5.27 -18.59 -13.28
C THR A 4 6.06 -18.18 -12.04
N GLU A 5 7.04 -18.97 -11.61
CA GLU A 5 7.89 -18.64 -10.45
C GLU A 5 8.86 -17.49 -10.78
N HIS A 6 9.46 -17.50 -11.97
CA HIS A 6 10.29 -16.38 -12.42
C HIS A 6 9.49 -15.10 -12.63
N PHE A 7 8.26 -15.20 -13.13
CA PHE A 7 7.36 -14.05 -13.24
C PHE A 7 7.03 -13.45 -11.87
N GLY A 8 6.66 -14.26 -10.88
CA GLY A 8 6.35 -13.78 -9.52
C GLY A 8 7.52 -13.02 -8.87
N LEU A 9 8.73 -13.59 -8.94
CA LEU A 9 9.95 -12.94 -8.42
C LEU A 9 10.29 -11.65 -9.19
N SER A 10 10.12 -11.65 -10.51
CA SER A 10 10.37 -10.44 -11.31
C SER A 10 9.36 -9.33 -11.03
N LEU A 11 8.10 -9.69 -10.73
CA LEU A 11 7.06 -8.73 -10.39
C LEU A 11 7.28 -8.10 -9.01
N SER A 12 7.70 -8.88 -8.00
CA SER A 12 8.04 -8.31 -6.68
C SER A 12 9.25 -7.36 -6.79
N ALA A 13 10.30 -7.76 -7.52
CA ALA A 13 11.44 -6.91 -7.79
C ALA A 13 11.06 -5.62 -8.54
N LEU A 14 10.14 -5.72 -9.52
CA LEU A 14 9.61 -4.58 -10.26
C LEU A 14 8.84 -3.60 -9.35
N VAL A 15 8.06 -4.11 -8.37
CA VAL A 15 7.38 -3.29 -7.38
C VAL A 15 8.38 -2.54 -6.49
N VAL A 16 9.38 -3.23 -5.94
CA VAL A 16 10.43 -2.60 -5.12
C VAL A 16 11.18 -1.53 -5.91
N TRP A 17 11.53 -1.83 -7.17
CA TRP A 17 12.16 -0.87 -8.07
C TRP A 17 11.27 0.35 -8.35
N GLY A 18 9.98 0.13 -8.62
CA GLY A 18 9.03 1.22 -8.86
C GLY A 18 8.86 2.12 -7.63
N LEU A 19 8.81 1.54 -6.43
CA LEU A 19 8.78 2.28 -5.16
C LEU A 19 10.06 3.09 -4.93
N MET A 20 11.22 2.50 -5.23
CA MET A 20 12.51 3.19 -5.19
C MET A 20 12.51 4.41 -6.12
N MET A 21 12.03 4.25 -7.36
CA MET A 21 11.93 5.33 -8.32
C MET A 21 10.95 6.43 -7.87
N ALA A 22 9.83 6.05 -7.27
CA ALA A 22 8.87 7.01 -6.70
C ALA A 22 9.48 7.82 -5.54
N PHE A 23 10.29 7.18 -4.69
CA PHE A 23 11.06 7.88 -3.65
C PHE A 23 12.08 8.85 -4.25
N PHE A 24 12.92 8.40 -5.19
CA PHE A 24 13.91 9.27 -5.82
C PHE A 24 13.29 10.45 -6.57
N PHE A 25 12.16 10.24 -7.23
CA PHE A 25 11.42 11.32 -7.88
C PHE A 25 10.95 12.36 -6.85
N ASN A 26 10.37 11.94 -5.73
CA ASN A 26 9.94 12.85 -4.67
C ASN A 26 11.13 13.55 -3.98
N LEU A 27 12.25 12.85 -3.80
CA LEU A 27 13.49 13.43 -3.29
C LEU A 27 14.04 14.50 -4.24
N PHE A 28 14.05 14.23 -5.54
CA PHE A 28 14.48 15.18 -6.56
C PHE A 28 13.60 16.44 -6.55
N LEU A 29 12.28 16.29 -6.55
CA LEU A 29 11.35 17.43 -6.48
C LEU A 29 11.51 18.25 -5.21
N TRP A 30 11.91 17.62 -4.11
CA TRP A 30 12.18 18.28 -2.84
C TRP A 30 13.50 19.07 -2.86
N ILE A 31 14.57 18.49 -3.41
CA ILE A 31 15.89 19.15 -3.56
C ILE A 31 15.79 20.33 -4.53
N ALA A 32 15.05 20.19 -5.62
CA ALA A 32 14.86 21.21 -6.65
C ALA A 32 13.89 22.33 -6.24
N ASP A 33 13.35 22.30 -5.02
CA ASP A 33 12.33 23.24 -4.49
C ASP A 33 11.07 23.37 -5.37
N LEU A 34 10.78 22.35 -6.20
CA LEU A 34 9.59 22.30 -7.04
C LEU A 34 8.36 21.85 -6.24
N LYS A 35 8.56 21.01 -5.21
CA LYS A 35 7.47 20.47 -4.39
C LYS A 35 7.95 20.11 -2.98
N ARG A 36 7.62 20.97 -2.01
CA ARG A 36 8.10 20.86 -0.62
C ARG A 36 7.13 20.15 0.32
N ASN A 37 6.72 18.94 -0.05
CA ASN A 37 5.83 18.13 0.79
C ASN A 37 6.60 17.06 1.57
N ASN A 38 6.92 17.38 2.84
CA ASN A 38 7.67 16.47 3.71
C ASN A 38 6.92 15.17 4.04
N VAL A 39 5.57 15.21 4.09
CA VAL A 39 4.76 13.99 4.33
C VAL A 39 4.85 13.05 3.14
N LEU A 40 4.82 13.59 1.91
CA LEU A 40 4.98 12.80 0.69
C LEU A 40 6.37 12.15 0.62
N LEU A 41 7.42 12.92 0.88
CA LEU A 41 8.79 12.42 0.87
C LEU A 41 8.97 11.30 1.90
N LEU A 42 8.56 11.53 3.16
CA LEU A 42 8.68 10.54 4.23
C LEU A 42 7.85 9.28 3.96
N SER A 43 6.62 9.43 3.47
CA SER A 43 5.80 8.26 3.12
C SER A 43 6.43 7.44 2.00
N SER A 44 6.91 8.07 0.92
CA SER A 44 7.59 7.35 -0.16
C SER A 44 8.86 6.62 0.31
N PHE A 45 9.62 7.23 1.23
CA PHE A 45 10.81 6.63 1.81
C PHE A 45 10.49 5.43 2.70
N ILE A 46 9.51 5.56 3.61
CA ILE A 46 9.12 4.49 4.53
C ILE A 46 8.56 3.29 3.76
N VAL A 47 7.70 3.51 2.76
CA VAL A 47 7.15 2.42 1.93
C VAL A 47 8.28 1.71 1.18
N PHE A 48 9.16 2.45 0.50
CA PHE A 48 10.30 1.86 -0.21
C PHE A 48 11.15 0.99 0.73
N LEU A 49 11.55 1.54 1.88
CA LEU A 49 12.40 0.83 2.82
C LEU A 49 11.71 -0.42 3.37
N SER A 50 10.41 -0.34 3.66
CA SER A 50 9.64 -1.49 4.14
C SER A 50 9.59 -2.62 3.12
N TYR A 51 9.31 -2.32 1.85
CA TYR A 51 9.26 -3.31 0.78
C TYR A 51 10.66 -3.86 0.47
N PHE A 52 11.69 -3.02 0.46
CA PHE A 52 13.07 -3.45 0.25
C PHE A 52 13.52 -4.43 1.35
N ILE A 53 13.26 -4.09 2.62
CA ILE A 53 13.56 -4.95 3.77
C ILE A 53 12.77 -6.26 3.69
N SER A 54 11.46 -6.18 3.43
CA SER A 54 10.60 -7.36 3.39
C SER A 54 10.91 -8.31 2.22
N ASP A 55 11.43 -7.82 1.10
CA ASP A 55 11.75 -8.66 -0.06
C ASP A 55 13.18 -9.26 0.05
N HIS A 56 14.16 -8.47 0.52
CA HIS A 56 15.57 -8.90 0.53
C HIS A 56 15.97 -9.64 1.82
N LEU A 57 15.48 -9.22 2.99
CA LEU A 57 15.84 -9.85 4.27
C LEU A 57 15.04 -11.14 4.56
N PHE A 58 13.95 -11.39 3.83
CA PHE A 58 13.05 -12.51 4.11
C PHE A 58 13.52 -13.84 3.51
N THR A 59 14.49 -13.81 2.59
CA THR A 59 15.24 -15.01 2.16
C THR A 59 15.90 -15.76 3.33
N TRP A 60 16.14 -15.07 4.46
CA TRP A 60 16.68 -15.66 5.69
C TRP A 60 15.62 -16.29 6.60
N PHE A 61 14.35 -15.89 6.49
CA PHE A 61 13.25 -16.42 7.29
C PHE A 61 12.35 -17.29 6.41
N ALA A 62 12.87 -18.45 5.99
CA ALA A 62 12.15 -19.50 5.29
C ALA A 62 11.09 -20.17 6.21
N ASN A 63 10.12 -19.39 6.66
CA ASN A 63 9.07 -19.81 7.57
C ASN A 63 7.76 -20.01 6.82
N SER A 64 7.01 -21.01 7.27
CA SER A 64 5.78 -21.50 6.67
C SER A 64 4.58 -20.52 6.78
N ASN A 65 4.79 -19.29 7.26
CA ASN A 65 3.76 -18.27 7.51
C ASN A 65 4.01 -16.97 6.70
N VAL A 66 4.40 -17.08 5.44
CA VAL A 66 4.76 -15.95 4.55
C VAL A 66 3.68 -14.86 4.53
N TYR A 67 2.41 -15.24 4.28
CA TYR A 67 1.29 -14.31 4.19
C TYR A 67 1.02 -13.53 5.49
N LEU A 68 1.21 -14.18 6.65
CA LEU A 68 1.05 -13.51 7.94
C LEU A 68 2.14 -12.45 8.15
N ASN A 69 3.38 -12.80 7.79
CA ASN A 69 4.48 -11.87 7.96
C ASN A 69 4.30 -10.64 7.07
N TRP A 70 3.89 -10.81 5.81
CA TRP A 70 3.57 -9.69 4.93
C TRP A 70 2.46 -8.79 5.52
N ALA A 71 1.39 -9.38 6.07
CA ALA A 71 0.35 -8.60 6.75
C ALA A 71 0.88 -7.81 7.97
N ILE A 72 1.80 -8.40 8.75
CA ILE A 72 2.45 -7.70 9.87
C ILE A 72 3.32 -6.54 9.38
N TYR A 73 4.09 -6.74 8.31
CA TYR A 73 4.90 -5.68 7.72
C TYR A 73 4.03 -4.51 7.26
N ASP A 74 2.95 -4.78 6.51
CA ASP A 74 2.02 -3.73 6.06
C ASP A 74 1.46 -2.92 7.24
N ILE A 75 1.08 -3.58 8.34
CA ILE A 75 0.61 -2.90 9.56
C ILE A 75 1.71 -2.02 10.17
N ILE A 76 2.95 -2.54 10.25
CA ILE A 76 4.10 -1.77 10.72
C ILE A 76 4.36 -0.57 9.81
N THR A 77 4.26 -0.73 8.50
CA THR A 77 4.43 0.37 7.53
C THR A 77 3.34 1.44 7.71
N ILE A 78 2.07 1.04 7.83
CA ILE A 78 0.95 1.97 8.07
C ILE A 78 1.17 2.76 9.37
N THR A 79 1.59 2.09 10.44
CA THR A 79 1.84 2.76 11.74
C THR A 79 2.99 3.75 11.64
N LEU A 80 4.11 3.38 11.02
CA LEU A 80 5.24 4.29 10.78
C LEU A 80 4.86 5.50 9.93
N ILE A 81 4.08 5.31 8.86
CA ILE A 81 3.62 6.40 7.98
C ILE A 81 2.67 7.33 8.70
N THR A 82 1.73 6.79 9.50
CA THR A 82 0.78 7.62 10.25
C THR A 82 1.46 8.40 11.37
N ILE A 83 2.41 7.80 12.09
CA ILE A 83 3.21 8.45 13.12
C ILE A 83 4.08 9.55 12.50
N SER A 84 4.83 9.23 11.44
CA SER A 84 5.68 10.23 10.76
C SER A 84 4.87 11.41 10.21
N ALA A 85 3.69 11.15 9.64
CA ALA A 85 2.79 12.20 9.18
C ALA A 85 2.20 13.05 10.33
N HIS A 86 2.07 12.49 11.55
CA HIS A 86 1.63 13.24 12.72
C HIS A 86 2.70 14.22 13.23
N PHE A 87 3.97 13.82 13.18
CA PHE A 87 5.09 14.68 13.61
C PHE A 87 5.40 15.82 12.63
N VAL A 88 5.00 15.70 11.36
CA VAL A 88 5.18 16.77 10.38
C VAL A 88 4.15 17.89 10.62
N LYS A 89 4.65 19.04 11.10
CA LYS A 89 3.87 20.23 11.47
C LYS A 89 3.00 20.83 10.35
N ASN A 90 3.25 20.48 9.08
CA ASN A 90 2.48 20.94 7.93
C ASN A 90 1.32 19.97 7.63
N ASN A 91 0.13 20.37 8.05
CA ASN A 91 -1.09 19.53 8.11
C ASN A 91 -1.70 19.11 6.75
N CYS A 92 -1.10 19.43 5.60
CA CYS A 92 -1.68 19.08 4.30
C CYS A 92 -1.23 17.67 3.88
N LYS A 93 -2.10 16.68 4.15
CA LYS A 93 -1.88 15.30 3.73
C LYS A 93 -2.08 15.20 2.21
N PRO A 94 -1.05 14.80 1.44
CA PRO A 94 -1.15 14.67 -0.01
C PRO A 94 -2.15 13.57 -0.39
N PRO A 95 -2.78 13.64 -1.58
CA PRO A 95 -3.57 12.55 -2.12
C PRO A 95 -2.86 11.20 -2.02
N ALA A 96 -1.58 11.13 -2.40
CA ALA A 96 -0.80 9.90 -2.39
C ALA A 96 -0.78 9.21 -1.02
N PHE A 97 -0.76 9.98 0.09
CA PHE A 97 -0.77 9.44 1.45
C PHE A 97 -2.02 8.58 1.72
N PHE A 98 -3.19 9.01 1.23
CA PHE A 98 -4.43 8.24 1.40
C PHE A 98 -4.44 6.99 0.54
N TYR A 99 -3.86 7.03 -0.66
CA TYR A 99 -3.72 5.86 -1.52
C TYR A 99 -2.80 4.81 -0.92
N VAL A 100 -1.66 5.23 -0.35
CA VAL A 100 -0.72 4.33 0.32
C VAL A 100 -1.41 3.60 1.48
N ILE A 101 -2.12 4.33 2.36
CA ILE A 101 -2.86 3.70 3.47
C ILE A 101 -3.93 2.74 2.94
N PHE A 102 -4.67 3.15 1.90
CA PHE A 102 -5.72 2.32 1.33
C PHE A 102 -5.14 1.02 0.75
N VAL A 103 -4.11 1.11 -0.08
CA VAL A 103 -3.45 -0.06 -0.70
C VAL A 103 -2.92 -1.00 0.36
N LEU A 104 -2.12 -0.50 1.33
CA LEU A 104 -1.57 -1.33 2.39
C LEU A 104 -2.68 -1.99 3.24
N SER A 105 -3.79 -1.29 3.49
CA SER A 105 -4.91 -1.86 4.24
C SER A 105 -5.59 -3.01 3.49
N VAL A 106 -5.77 -2.87 2.16
CA VAL A 106 -6.35 -3.93 1.33
C VAL A 106 -5.38 -5.11 1.23
N ASN A 107 -4.08 -4.86 1.03
CA ASN A 107 -3.05 -5.90 1.02
C ASN A 107 -2.99 -6.67 2.35
N THR A 108 -3.12 -5.97 3.48
CA THR A 108 -3.18 -6.60 4.82
C THR A 108 -4.37 -7.55 4.93
N ILE A 109 -5.56 -7.11 4.49
CA ILE A 109 -6.78 -7.93 4.51
C ILE A 109 -6.60 -9.17 3.63
N LEU A 110 -6.15 -8.97 2.39
CA LEU A 110 -5.93 -10.05 1.43
C LEU A 110 -4.91 -11.07 1.93
N SER A 111 -3.78 -10.61 2.48
CA SER A 111 -2.75 -11.49 3.04
C SER A 111 -3.24 -12.24 4.30
N SER A 112 -4.05 -11.58 5.13
CA SER A 112 -4.66 -12.23 6.30
C SER A 112 -5.69 -13.30 5.90
N LEU A 113 -6.48 -13.06 4.85
CA LEU A 113 -7.41 -14.04 4.31
C LEU A 113 -6.67 -15.25 3.72
N MET A 114 -5.58 -15.03 2.98
CA MET A 114 -4.73 -16.13 2.49
C MET A 114 -4.12 -16.94 3.64
N TYR A 115 -3.65 -16.28 4.70
CA TYR A 115 -3.16 -16.97 5.89
C TYR A 115 -4.25 -17.83 6.54
N TYR A 116 -5.45 -17.27 6.72
CA TYR A 116 -6.59 -18.01 7.28
C TYR A 116 -6.95 -19.22 6.41
N ASP A 117 -7.06 -19.03 5.09
CA ASP A 117 -7.45 -20.08 4.14
C ASP A 117 -6.46 -21.25 4.12
N LEU A 118 -5.17 -20.94 4.03
CA LEU A 118 -4.12 -21.95 3.94
C LEU A 118 -3.80 -22.66 5.27
N ARG A 119 -3.91 -21.94 6.40
CA ARG A 119 -3.38 -22.44 7.68
C ARG A 119 -4.46 -22.84 8.68
N ILE A 120 -5.60 -22.17 8.65
CA ILE A 120 -6.69 -22.44 9.59
C ILE A 120 -7.74 -23.32 8.91
N ALA A 121 -8.22 -22.92 7.72
CA ALA A 121 -9.16 -23.73 6.95
C ALA A 121 -8.48 -24.96 6.31
N GLY A 122 -7.16 -24.88 6.07
CA GLY A 122 -6.38 -26.00 5.53
C GLY A 122 -6.70 -26.31 4.07
N ASN A 123 -7.17 -25.32 3.31
CA ASN A 123 -7.48 -25.47 1.90
C ASN A 123 -6.19 -25.66 1.10
N THR A 124 -6.12 -26.73 0.30
CA THR A 124 -4.95 -27.09 -0.51
C THR A 124 -5.18 -26.90 -2.01
N THR A 125 -6.42 -26.60 -2.41
CA THR A 125 -6.80 -26.40 -3.81
C THR A 125 -6.99 -24.91 -4.09
N PRO A 126 -6.38 -24.37 -5.17
CA PRO A 126 -6.60 -22.98 -5.56
C PRO A 126 -8.07 -22.73 -5.90
N TRP A 127 -8.58 -21.60 -5.44
CA TRP A 127 -9.92 -21.11 -5.75
C TRP A 127 -9.87 -19.59 -5.90
N VAL A 128 -11.02 -18.98 -6.23
CA VAL A 128 -11.13 -17.57 -6.63
C VAL A 128 -10.38 -16.58 -5.72
N LEU A 129 -10.32 -16.82 -4.40
CA LEU A 129 -9.56 -15.98 -3.47
C LEU A 129 -8.06 -15.89 -3.84
N TRP A 130 -7.46 -17.01 -4.24
CA TRP A 130 -6.04 -17.08 -4.57
C TRP A 130 -5.75 -16.30 -5.85
N ASP A 131 -6.64 -16.37 -6.84
CA ASP A 131 -6.52 -15.59 -8.08
C ASP A 131 -6.65 -14.08 -7.80
N ILE A 132 -7.64 -13.69 -6.98
CA ILE A 132 -7.82 -12.31 -6.52
C ILE A 132 -6.59 -11.83 -5.77
N TYR A 133 -6.01 -12.67 -4.91
CA TYR A 133 -4.80 -12.33 -4.16
C TYR A 133 -3.60 -12.13 -5.09
N SER A 134 -3.30 -13.14 -5.91
CA SER A 134 -2.10 -13.16 -6.77
C SER A 134 -2.07 -12.01 -7.76
N PHE A 135 -3.21 -11.61 -8.33
CA PHE A 135 -3.27 -10.45 -9.23
C PHE A 135 -3.48 -9.14 -8.47
N GLY A 136 -4.35 -9.15 -7.45
CA GLY A 136 -4.80 -7.96 -6.75
C GLY A 136 -3.69 -7.23 -6.01
N VAL A 137 -2.80 -7.96 -5.32
CA VAL A 137 -1.70 -7.34 -4.55
C VAL A 137 -0.77 -6.54 -5.48
N TYR A 138 -0.29 -7.15 -6.57
CA TYR A 138 0.57 -6.44 -7.52
C TYR A 138 -0.15 -5.25 -8.18
N PHE A 139 -1.42 -5.41 -8.55
CA PHE A 139 -2.20 -4.32 -9.14
C PHE A 139 -2.34 -3.12 -8.17
N LEU A 140 -2.58 -3.39 -6.89
CA LEU A 140 -2.67 -2.37 -5.86
C LEU A 140 -1.31 -1.70 -5.61
N ASP A 141 -0.23 -2.47 -5.60
CA ASP A 141 1.13 -1.95 -5.45
C ASP A 141 1.52 -1.02 -6.62
N PHE A 142 1.20 -1.39 -7.86
CA PHE A 142 1.39 -0.50 -9.01
C PHE A 142 0.56 0.78 -8.88
N THR A 143 -0.69 0.67 -8.42
CA THR A 143 -1.53 1.84 -8.15
C THR A 143 -0.90 2.76 -7.10
N MET A 144 -0.31 2.19 -6.05
CA MET A 144 0.42 2.93 -5.01
C MET A 144 1.65 3.66 -5.58
N ILE A 145 2.44 3.00 -6.42
CA ILE A 145 3.60 3.61 -7.10
C ILE A 145 3.17 4.81 -7.95
N VAL A 146 2.14 4.63 -8.79
CA VAL A 146 1.62 5.71 -9.64
C VAL A 146 1.08 6.86 -8.77
N ALA A 147 0.39 6.56 -7.68
CA ALA A 147 -0.10 7.58 -6.74
C ALA A 147 1.05 8.38 -6.10
N LEU A 148 2.14 7.73 -5.71
CA LEU A 148 3.33 8.40 -5.14
C LEU A 148 4.05 9.32 -6.13
N ILE A 149 4.05 8.98 -7.43
CA ILE A 149 4.68 9.80 -8.48
C ILE A 149 3.79 10.97 -8.88
N VAL A 150 2.53 10.71 -9.21
CA VAL A 150 1.63 11.73 -9.76
C VAL A 150 1.13 12.65 -8.66
N ASP A 151 0.91 12.13 -7.45
CA ASP A 151 0.30 12.81 -6.30
C ASP A 151 -0.99 13.59 -6.67
N ARG A 152 -1.83 12.93 -7.48
CA ARG A 152 -3.18 13.39 -7.80
C ARG A 152 -4.16 12.29 -7.48
N ASP A 153 -5.42 12.68 -7.34
CA ASP A 153 -6.52 11.74 -7.15
C ASP A 153 -6.84 11.02 -8.49
N ILE A 154 -6.07 9.99 -8.82
CA ILE A 154 -6.15 9.27 -10.10
C ILE A 154 -7.44 8.45 -10.21
N LEU A 155 -7.80 7.73 -9.15
CA LEU A 155 -8.99 6.87 -9.08
C LEU A 155 -10.21 7.60 -8.50
N GLY A 156 -10.08 8.87 -8.11
CA GLY A 156 -11.20 9.61 -7.50
C GLY A 156 -11.53 9.17 -6.07
N LEU A 157 -10.66 8.42 -5.38
CA LEU A 157 -10.88 7.94 -4.00
C LEU A 157 -11.16 9.09 -3.02
N ILE A 158 -10.52 10.24 -3.20
CA ILE A 158 -10.72 11.41 -2.32
C ILE A 158 -12.08 12.05 -2.62
N ARG A 159 -12.45 12.13 -3.90
CA ARG A 159 -13.80 12.57 -4.31
C ARG A 159 -14.88 11.63 -3.78
N LEU A 160 -14.65 10.32 -3.81
CA LEU A 160 -15.58 9.31 -3.29
C LEU A 160 -15.73 9.44 -1.77
N LYS A 161 -14.63 9.54 -1.02
CA LYS A 161 -14.65 9.81 0.44
C LYS A 161 -15.44 11.07 0.78
N ASN A 162 -15.22 12.15 0.04
CA ASN A 162 -15.91 13.42 0.25
C ASN A 162 -17.41 13.33 -0.11
N GLY A 163 -17.74 12.60 -1.18
CA GLY A 163 -19.13 12.33 -1.58
C GLY A 163 -19.88 11.51 -0.54
N ILE A 164 -19.28 10.43 -0.03
CA ILE A 164 -19.84 9.63 1.06
C ILE A 164 -20.03 10.48 2.31
N LYS A 165 -19.04 11.29 2.68
CA LYS A 165 -19.16 12.21 3.83
C LYS A 165 -20.28 13.23 3.66
N ALA A 166 -20.48 13.76 2.45
CA ALA A 166 -21.57 14.68 2.14
C ALA A 166 -22.93 13.99 2.23
N LEU A 167 -23.05 12.74 1.76
CA LEU A 167 -24.27 11.93 1.87
C LEU A 167 -24.66 11.68 3.34
N PHE A 168 -23.70 11.26 4.17
CA PHE A 168 -23.96 11.04 5.60
C PHE A 168 -24.30 12.35 6.35
N LYS A 169 -23.68 13.47 5.98
CA LYS A 169 -24.01 14.79 6.55
C LYS A 169 -25.41 15.26 6.13
N GLY A 170 -25.83 14.95 4.90
CA GLY A 170 -27.18 15.23 4.41
C GLY A 170 -28.26 14.37 5.08
N GLN A 171 -27.96 13.11 5.41
CA GLN A 171 -28.88 12.23 6.15
C GLN A 171 -29.09 12.70 7.60
N GLN A 172 -28.05 13.20 8.28
CA GLN A 172 -28.18 13.72 9.65
C GLN A 172 -29.15 14.90 9.76
N ILE A 173 -29.20 15.78 8.75
CA ILE A 173 -30.09 16.95 8.74
C ILE A 173 -31.56 16.55 8.52
N ARG A 174 -31.81 15.41 7.84
CA ARG A 174 -33.15 14.94 7.50
C ARG A 174 -33.84 14.15 8.62
N HIS A 175 -33.09 13.66 9.61
CA HIS A 175 -33.62 12.96 10.79
C HIS A 175 -33.86 13.89 11.99
N SER A 176 -33.49 15.18 11.90
CA SER A 176 -33.67 16.19 12.95
C SER A 176 -34.78 17.21 12.65
N LEU A 177 -35.57 17.00 11.59
CA LEU A 177 -36.77 17.75 11.21
C LEU A 177 -37.98 16.83 11.33
#